data_AF-T1CJD5-F1
#
_entry.id   AF-T1CJD5-F1
#
_cell.length_a   1.000
_cell.length_b   1.000
_cell.length_c   1.000
_cell.angle_alpha   90.00
_cell.angle_beta   90.00
_cell.angle_gamma   90.00
#
_symmetry.space_group_name_H-M   'P 1'
#
loop_
_entity.id
_entity.type
_entity.pdbx_description
1 polymer ?
#
loop_
_entity_poly.entity_id
_entity_poly.type
_entity_poly.pdbx_seq_one_letter_code
_entity_poly.pdbx_strand_id
1 'polypeptide(L)' 'MAIGVPDNEVFSAADRVLARGERPTVERVRVELGRGSPARVGQLLETWWEALAKRLAGEVRLPDLPADVAGAF' A
#
# COMPACT_ATOMS: atom_id res chain seq x y z
N MET A 1 -8.11 -8.66 -24.92
CA MET A 1 -8.60 -8.37 -23.54
C MET A 1 -7.37 -8.13 -22.66
N ALA A 2 -6.99 -6.87 -22.42
CA ALA A 2 -5.89 -6.58 -21.51
C ALA A 2 -6.43 -6.80 -20.09
N ILE A 3 -6.03 -7.90 -19.45
CA ILE A 3 -6.30 -8.11 -18.03
C ILE A 3 -5.44 -7.07 -17.30
N GLY A 4 -6.04 -5.89 -17.07
CA GLY A 4 -5.43 -4.86 -16.24
C GLY A 4 -5.11 -5.45 -14.88
N VAL A 5 -4.02 -4.99 -14.27
CA VAL A 5 -3.66 -5.46 -12.93
C VAL A 5 -4.83 -5.18 -11.98
N PRO A 6 -5.35 -6.23 -11.32
CA PRO A 6 -6.43 -6.07 -10.37
C PRO A 6 -5.91 -5.37 -9.11
N ASP A 7 -6.77 -4.56 -8.52
CA ASP A 7 -6.50 -3.78 -7.30
C ASP A 7 -5.98 -4.65 -6.15
N ASN A 8 -6.52 -5.87 -6.01
CA ASN A 8 -6.08 -6.82 -4.99
C ASN A 8 -4.58 -7.18 -5.09
N GLU A 9 -4.03 -7.28 -6.30
CA GLU A 9 -2.62 -7.60 -6.51
C GLU A 9 -1.73 -6.42 -6.11
N VAL A 10 -2.13 -5.18 -6.46
CA VAL A 10 -1.41 -3.97 -6.04
C VAL A 10 -1.42 -3.82 -4.52
N PHE A 11 -2.58 -4.04 -3.89
CA PHE A 11 -2.69 -3.99 -2.44
C PHE A 11 -1.86 -5.07 -1.77
N SER A 12 -1.87 -6.31 -2.27
CA SER A 12 -1.06 -7.40 -1.70
C SER A 12 0.44 -7.14 -1.85
N ALA A 13 0.87 -6.60 -2.99
CA ALA A 13 2.26 -6.21 -3.20
C ALA A 13 2.67 -5.03 -2.30
N ALA A 14 1.81 -4.02 -2.14
CA ALA A 14 2.04 -2.90 -1.21
C ALA A 14 2.16 -3.39 0.24
N ASP A 15 1.28 -4.32 0.65
CA ASP A 15 1.30 -4.92 1.98
C ASP A 15 2.58 -5.73 2.22
N ARG A 16 3.05 -6.50 1.24
CA ARG A 16 4.35 -7.20 1.31
C ARG A 16 5.53 -6.25 1.47
N VAL A 17 5.54 -5.14 0.75
CA VAL A 17 6.60 -4.12 0.87
C VAL A 17 6.53 -3.46 2.24
N LEU A 18 5.32 -3.12 2.71
CA LEU A 18 5.11 -2.57 4.05
C LEU A 18 5.54 -3.55 5.15
N ALA A 19 5.20 -4.84 5.03
CA ALA A 19 5.55 -5.89 5.98
C ALA A 19 7.07 -6.16 6.04
N ARG A 20 7.82 -5.79 5.00
CA ARG A 20 9.30 -5.79 5.02
C ARG A 20 9.89 -4.58 5.75
N GLY A 21 9.05 -3.64 6.21
CA GLY A 21 9.48 -2.36 6.78
C GLY A 21 9.88 -1.33 5.71
N GLU A 22 9.53 -1.58 4.45
CA GLU A 22 9.89 -0.70 3.34
C GLU A 22 8.67 0.13 2.91
N ARG A 23 8.90 1.34 2.39
CA ARG A 23 7.79 2.17 1.89
C ARG A 23 7.24 1.57 0.59
N PRO A 24 5.95 1.20 0.51
CA PRO A 24 5.35 0.77 -0.73
C PRO A 24 5.24 1.97 -1.69
N THR A 25 6.16 2.01 -2.65
CA THR A 25 6.19 2.99 -3.76
C THR A 25 5.74 2.34 -5.06
N VAL A 26 5.35 3.17 -6.04
CA VAL A 26 4.89 2.69 -7.36
C VAL A 26 5.91 1.77 -8.01
N GLU A 27 7.19 2.11 -7.88
CA GLU A 27 8.29 1.32 -8.45
C GLU A 27 8.45 -0.03 -7.75
N ARG A 28 8.45 -0.05 -6.41
CA ARG A 28 8.56 -1.27 -5.59
C ARG A 28 7.41 -2.24 -5.84
N VAL A 29 6.19 -1.72 -5.81
CA VAL A 29 4.98 -2.50 -6.03
C VAL A 29 4.95 -3.04 -7.47
N ARG A 30 5.40 -2.25 -8.44
CA ARG A 30 5.55 -2.70 -9.83
C ARG A 30 6.63 -3.77 -9.99
N VAL A 31 7.75 -3.67 -9.28
CA VAL A 31 8.80 -4.70 -9.27
C VAL A 31 8.26 -6.00 -8.69
N GLU A 32 7.56 -5.95 -7.55
CA GLU A 32 6.92 -7.12 -6.94
C GLU A 32 5.86 -7.76 -7.87
N LEU A 33 5.08 -6.93 -8.56
CA LEU A 33 4.05 -7.42 -9.48
C LEU A 33 4.61 -7.93 -10.80
N GLY A 34 5.73 -7.39 -11.27
CA GLY A 34 6.30 -7.67 -12.60
C GLY A 34 5.40 -7.25 -13.78
N ARG A 35 4.24 -6.64 -13.52
CA ARG A 35 3.23 -6.27 -14.53
C ARG A 35 2.42 -5.05 -14.10
N GLY A 36 1.79 -4.39 -15.07
CA GLY A 36 0.91 -3.24 -14.85
C GLY A 36 1.49 -1.89 -15.25
N SER A 37 0.60 -0.99 -15.68
CA SER A 37 0.97 0.36 -16.07
C SER A 37 1.29 1.20 -14.83
N PRO A 38 2.38 2.01 -14.85
CA PRO A 38 2.77 2.83 -13.71
C PRO A 38 1.67 3.81 -13.28
N ALA A 39 0.89 4.33 -14.25
CA ALA A 39 -0.25 5.20 -13.97
C ALA A 39 -1.39 4.51 -13.21
N ARG A 40 -1.58 3.19 -13.41
CA ARG A 40 -2.62 2.43 -12.70
C ARG A 40 -2.14 1.96 -11.33
N VAL A 41 -0.88 1.53 -11.23
CA VAL A 41 -0.26 1.19 -9.94
C VAL A 41 -0.22 2.42 -9.04
N GLY A 42 0.11 3.60 -9.57
CA GLY A 42 0.06 4.88 -8.83
C GLY A 42 -1.32 5.16 -8.24
N GLN A 43 -2.37 5.17 -9.06
CA GLN A 43 -3.74 5.42 -8.59
C GLN A 43 -4.21 4.42 -7.53
N LEU A 44 -3.90 3.13 -7.72
CA LEU A 44 -4.28 2.09 -6.77
C LEU A 44 -3.48 2.19 -5.47
N LEU A 45 -2.19 2.53 -5.56
CA LEU A 45 -1.33 2.74 -4.40
C LEU A 45 -1.77 3.97 -3.58
N GLU A 46 -2.16 5.06 -4.23
CA GLU A 46 -2.74 6.22 -3.55
C GLU A 46 -4.02 5.83 -2.80
N THR A 47 -4.91 5.08 -3.45
CA THR A 47 -6.15 4.56 -2.82
C THR A 47 -5.83 3.69 -1.60
N TRP A 48 -4.79 2.86 -1.69
CA TRP A 48 -4.31 2.03 -0.57
C TRP A 48 -3.83 2.89 0.60
N TRP A 49 -3.03 3.93 0.32
CA TRP A 49 -2.52 4.86 1.32
C TRP A 49 -3.65 5.65 2.00
N GLU A 50 -4.64 6.11 1.24
CA GLU A 50 -5.82 6.77 1.81
C GLU A 50 -6.63 5.84 2.72
N ALA A 51 -6.81 4.57 2.33
CA ALA A 51 -7.46 3.57 3.16
C ALA A 51 -6.67 3.27 4.44
N LEU A 52 -5.34 3.15 4.33
CA LEU A 52 -4.44 2.96 5.46
C LEU A 52 -4.49 4.16 6.42
N ALA A 53 -4.44 5.39 5.89
CA ALA A 53 -4.54 6.60 6.69
C ALA A 53 -5.89 6.73 7.39
N LYS A 54 -7.01 6.40 6.72
CA LYS A 54 -8.35 6.37 7.35
C LYS A 54 -8.43 5.33 8.45
N ARG A 55 -7.85 4.15 8.24
CA ARG A 55 -7.79 3.10 9.26
C ARG A 55 -6.94 3.53 10.45
N LEU A 56 -5.75 4.07 10.21
CA LEU A 56 -4.86 4.58 11.24
C LEU A 56 -5.49 5.75 12.01
N ALA A 57 -6.14 6.69 11.32
CA ALA A 57 -6.85 7.80 11.94
C ALA A 57 -8.09 7.34 12.74
N GLY A 58 -8.76 6.27 12.28
CA GLY A 58 -9.85 5.62 13.00
C GLY A 58 -9.38 4.87 14.24
N GLU A 59 -8.24 4.17 14.16
CA GLU A 59 -7.59 3.46 15.27
C GLU A 59 -6.94 4.43 16.28
N VAL A 60 -6.33 5.54 15.85
CA VAL A 60 -5.74 6.58 16.72
C VAL A 60 -6.79 7.29 17.59
N ARG A 61 -8.08 7.18 17.23
CA ARG A 61 -9.18 7.66 18.10
C ARG A 61 -9.47 6.73 19.28
N LEU A 62 -8.85 5.55 19.34
CA LEU A 62 -8.87 4.62 20.47
C LEU A 62 -7.48 4.64 21.15
N PRO A 63 -7.39 4.84 22.48
CA PRO A 63 -6.12 5.08 23.17
C PRO A 63 -5.22 3.84 23.36
N ASP A 64 -5.40 2.75 22.61
CA ASP A 64 -4.67 1.50 22.85
C ASP A 64 -4.44 0.69 21.56
N LEU A 65 -3.37 1.01 20.80
CA LEU A 65 -2.63 0.03 19.98
C LEU A 65 -1.26 0.63 19.57
N PRO A 66 -0.19 -0.19 19.47
CA PRO A 66 1.19 0.25 19.65
C PRO A 66 1.79 0.88 18.39
N ALA A 67 2.73 1.79 18.65
CA ALA A 67 3.44 2.67 17.73
C ALA A 67 4.38 1.99 16.71
N ASP A 68 4.08 0.78 16.25
CA ASP A 68 5.01 0.01 15.40
C ASP A 68 5.00 0.46 13.92
N VAL A 69 3.99 1.24 13.50
CA VAL A 69 3.91 1.80 12.13
C VAL A 69 4.41 3.25 12.05
N ALA A 70 4.80 3.86 13.18
CA ALA A 70 5.25 5.26 13.24
C ALA A 70 6.76 5.46 12.97
N GLY A 71 7.52 4.40 12.69
CA GLY A 71 8.98 4.40 12.75
C GLY A 71 9.75 4.35 11.42
N ALA A 72 9.15 4.64 10.28
CA ALA A 72 9.87 4.68 9.00
C ALA A 72 9.75 6.07 8.33
N PHE A 73 10.23 7.10 9.03
CA PHE A 73 10.51 8.42 8.46
C PHE A 73 11.84 8.43 7.72
#